data_AF-A0A0D2IE14-F1
#
_entry.id   AF-A0A0D2IE14-F1
#
_cell.length_a   1.000
_cell.length_b   1.000
_cell.length_c   1.000
_cell.angle_alpha   90.00
_cell.angle_beta   90.00
_cell.angle_gamma   90.00
#
_symmetry.space_group_name_H-M   'P 1'
#
loop_
_entity.id
_entity.type
_entity.pdbx_description
1 polymer ?
#
loop_
_entity_poly.entity_id
_entity_poly.type
_entity_poly.pdbx_seq_one_letter_code
_entity_poly.pdbx_strand_id
1 'polypeptide(L)'
;MSTCGPKNRSFQKRAITRQETVVSLPDEIRYEHASAVFLVISTATRGLYGLQHLRRPLPILKLEKVGKRLLVWGAAGGVGMQVVQFTTASGFDVAATASPESANPTPQGKRGY
;
A
#
# COMPACT_ATOMS: atom_id res chain seq x y z
N MET A 1 -2.79 -19.46 20.44
CA MET A 1 -4.15 -18.99 20.11
C MET A 1 -4.30 -18.93 18.59
N SER A 2 -4.99 -19.91 18.00
CA SER A 2 -5.08 -20.10 16.55
C SER A 2 -5.97 -19.05 15.90
N THR A 3 -5.45 -18.34 14.91
CA THR A 3 -6.15 -17.25 14.21
C THR A 3 -7.11 -17.72 13.12
N CYS A 4 -7.20 -19.03 12.84
CA CYS A 4 -8.00 -19.59 11.74
C CYS A 4 -9.48 -19.86 12.08
N GLY A 5 -9.97 -19.45 13.26
CA GLY A 5 -11.36 -19.67 13.67
C GLY A 5 -12.35 -18.75 12.95
N PRO A 6 -13.64 -19.15 12.82
CA PRO A 6 -14.67 -18.31 12.20
C PRO A 6 -14.84 -16.95 12.90
N LYS A 7 -14.55 -16.87 14.21
CA LYS A 7 -14.58 -15.62 15.00
C LYS A 7 -13.58 -14.55 14.56
N ASN A 8 -12.60 -14.90 13.73
CA ASN A 8 -11.50 -14.02 13.33
C ASN A 8 -11.60 -13.54 11.86
N ARG A 9 -12.74 -13.79 11.20
CA ARG A 9 -13.00 -13.36 9.82
C ARG A 9 -13.59 -11.94 9.79
N SER A 10 -13.42 -11.23 8.68
CA SER A 10 -13.82 -9.81 8.56
C SER A 10 -15.26 -9.58 8.11
N PHE A 11 -15.90 -10.52 7.40
CA PHE A 11 -17.28 -10.37 6.91
C PHE A 11 -18.34 -10.76 7.94
N GLN A 12 -18.33 -10.07 9.08
CA GLN A 12 -19.25 -10.25 10.21
C GLN A 12 -19.31 -8.98 11.08
N LYS A 13 -20.34 -8.84 11.92
CA LYS A 13 -20.55 -7.63 12.75
C LYS A 13 -19.46 -7.40 13.82
N ARG A 14 -18.80 -8.45 14.28
CA ARG A 14 -17.76 -8.40 15.32
C ARG A 14 -16.67 -9.40 14.99
N ALA A 15 -15.44 -8.95 14.80
CA ALA A 15 -14.28 -9.81 14.55
C ALA A 15 -13.30 -9.70 15.72
N ILE A 16 -12.74 -10.83 16.14
CA ILE A 16 -11.65 -10.86 17.10
C ILE A 16 -10.35 -10.90 16.30
N THR A 17 -9.43 -10.01 16.62
CA THR A 17 -8.12 -9.97 15.99
C THR A 17 -7.03 -9.69 17.03
N ARG A 18 -5.78 -9.86 16.62
CA ARG A 18 -4.63 -9.65 17.49
C ARG A 18 -4.24 -8.17 17.47
N GLN A 19 -3.77 -7.66 18.61
CA GLN A 19 -3.42 -6.25 18.76
C GLN A 19 -2.31 -5.82 17.79
N GLU A 20 -1.38 -6.73 17.47
CA GLU A 20 -0.32 -6.49 16.50
C GLU A 20 -0.78 -6.35 15.04
N THR A 21 -2.05 -6.67 14.73
CA THR A 21 -2.63 -6.60 13.38
C THR A 21 -3.62 -5.46 13.21
N VAL A 22 -3.72 -4.58 14.20
CA VAL A 22 -4.61 -3.41 14.15
C VAL A 22 -3.81 -2.13 14.37
N VAL A 23 -4.35 -1.04 13.85
CA VAL A 23 -3.81 0.31 14.05
C VAL A 23 -4.96 1.23 14.41
N SER A 24 -4.71 2.20 15.28
CA SER A 24 -5.67 3.26 15.58
C SER A 24 -5.92 4.08 14.31
N LEU A 25 -7.19 4.28 13.99
CA LEU A 25 -7.59 5.09 12.86
C LEU A 25 -7.52 6.58 13.24
N PRO A 26 -6.86 7.45 12.47
CA PRO A 26 -6.94 8.89 12.65
C PRO A 26 -8.37 9.40 12.43
N ASP A 27 -8.77 10.45 13.16
CA ASP A 27 -10.15 10.98 13.14
C ASP A 27 -10.56 11.51 11.75
N GLU A 28 -9.59 11.88 10.91
CA GLU A 28 -9.80 12.41 9.57
C GLU A 28 -10.13 11.32 8.54
N ILE A 29 -9.85 10.05 8.85
CA ILE A 29 -10.00 8.94 7.91
C ILE A 29 -11.28 8.17 8.20
N ARG A 30 -12.18 8.12 7.23
CA ARG A 30 -13.41 7.31 7.31
C ARG A 30 -13.10 5.81 7.23
N TYR A 31 -13.94 5.01 7.87
CA TYR A 31 -13.80 3.54 7.92
C TYR A 31 -13.74 2.87 6.53
N GLU A 32 -14.47 3.39 5.54
CA GLU A 32 -14.48 2.82 4.19
C GLU A 32 -13.10 2.93 3.54
N HIS A 33 -12.46 4.08 3.67
CA HIS A 33 -11.09 4.30 3.17
C HIS A 33 -10.08 3.49 3.96
N ALA A 34 -10.22 3.47 5.29
CA ALA A 34 -9.33 2.72 6.19
C ALA A 34 -9.26 1.23 5.82
N SER A 35 -10.43 0.63 5.59
CA SER A 35 -10.55 -0.81 5.32
C SER A 35 -9.83 -1.23 4.02
N ALA A 36 -9.95 -0.42 2.97
CA ALA A 36 -9.30 -0.68 1.68
C ALA A 36 -7.78 -0.44 1.74
N VAL A 37 -7.37 0.67 2.37
CA VAL A 37 -5.97 1.09 2.43
C VAL A 37 -5.13 0.16 3.30
N PHE A 38 -5.66 -0.31 4.43
CA PHE A 38 -4.90 -1.15 5.36
C PHE A 38 -4.44 -2.48 4.73
N LEU A 39 -5.32 -3.14 3.97
CA LEU A 39 -4.98 -4.40 3.27
C LEU A 39 -3.87 -4.18 2.24
N VAL A 40 -3.96 -3.08 1.50
CA VAL A 40 -2.97 -2.69 0.49
C VAL A 40 -1.61 -2.38 1.13
N ILE A 41 -1.60 -1.61 2.22
CA ILE A 41 -0.38 -1.24 2.96
C ILE A 41 0.29 -2.47 3.56
N SER A 42 -0.46 -3.34 4.23
CA SER A 42 0.09 -4.55 4.86
C SER A 42 0.75 -5.47 3.82
N THR A 43 0.09 -5.64 2.67
CA THR A 43 0.61 -6.45 1.56
C THR A 43 1.87 -5.84 0.95
N ALA A 44 1.85 -4.53 0.63
CA ALA A 44 2.99 -3.82 0.07
C ALA A 44 4.19 -3.83 1.02
N THR A 45 3.94 -3.59 2.32
CA THR A 45 4.97 -3.60 3.36
C THR A 45 5.60 -4.99 3.48
N ARG A 46 4.79 -6.04 3.50
CA ARG A 46 5.29 -7.41 3.58
C ARG A 46 6.09 -7.81 2.33
N GLY A 47 5.64 -7.41 1.14
CA GLY A 47 6.34 -7.70 -0.12
C GLY A 47 7.67 -6.96 -0.26
N LEU A 48 7.76 -5.73 0.23
CA LEU A 48 8.97 -4.91 0.13
C LEU A 48 9.96 -5.16 1.26
N TYR A 49 9.47 -5.22 2.50
CA TYR A 49 10.31 -5.26 3.71
C TYR A 49 10.30 -6.62 4.42
N GLY A 50 9.46 -7.57 3.99
CA GLY A 50 9.49 -8.94 4.49
C GLY A 50 10.76 -9.69 4.06
N LEU A 51 11.23 -10.60 4.91
CA LEU A 51 12.37 -11.53 4.69
C LEU A 51 13.55 -10.94 3.88
N GLN A 52 13.89 -9.68 4.15
CA GLN A 52 15.07 -8.99 3.62
C GLN A 52 15.08 -8.69 2.11
N HIS A 53 13.94 -8.43 1.46
CA HIS A 53 13.96 -8.02 0.05
C HIS A 53 14.56 -6.61 -0.18
N LEU A 54 14.20 -5.60 0.63
CA LEU A 54 14.83 -4.26 0.55
C LEU A 54 15.99 -4.01 1.52
N ARG A 55 16.21 -4.85 2.54
CA ARG A 55 17.25 -4.69 3.61
C ARG A 55 17.40 -3.23 4.12
N ARG A 56 16.30 -2.49 4.22
CA ARG A 56 16.26 -1.08 4.67
C ARG A 56 15.21 -0.92 5.77
N PRO A 57 15.39 0.05 6.67
CA PRO A 57 14.33 0.44 7.58
C PRO A 57 13.11 0.93 6.78
N LEU A 58 11.93 0.80 7.38
CA LEU A 58 10.69 1.37 6.83
C LEU A 58 10.90 2.84 6.48
N PRO A 59 10.24 3.39 5.45
CA PRO A 59 10.51 4.73 4.96
C PRO A 59 10.18 5.77 6.04
N ILE A 60 11.21 6.39 6.60
CA ILE A 60 11.10 7.47 7.61
C ILE A 60 11.41 8.81 6.93
N LEU A 61 10.62 9.20 5.94
CA LEU A 61 10.59 10.55 5.30
C LEU A 61 11.91 11.17 4.78
N LYS A 62 13.08 10.53 4.95
CA LYS A 62 14.40 11.05 4.56
C LYS A 62 14.87 10.40 3.27
N LEU A 63 15.02 11.25 2.26
CA LEU A 63 15.42 10.91 0.90
C LEU A 63 16.96 10.83 0.80
N GLU A 64 17.52 9.63 0.95
CA GLU A 64 18.82 9.32 0.37
C GLU A 64 18.60 8.49 -0.89
N LYS A 65 19.05 9.00 -2.04
CA LYS A 65 18.96 8.25 -3.30
C LYS A 65 19.82 6.99 -3.20
N VAL A 66 19.21 5.85 -3.49
CA VAL A 66 19.87 4.54 -3.43
C VAL A 66 20.62 4.23 -4.73
N GLY A 67 20.27 4.91 -5.83
CA GLY A 67 20.85 4.65 -7.16
C GLY A 67 20.46 3.29 -7.74
N LYS A 68 19.43 2.64 -7.17
CA LYS A 68 18.88 1.36 -7.62
C LYS A 68 17.46 1.56 -8.14
N ARG A 69 17.09 0.76 -9.14
CA ARG A 69 15.77 0.80 -9.77
C ARG A 69 14.97 -0.46 -9.47
N LEU A 70 13.67 -0.30 -9.22
CA LEU A 70 12.71 -1.39 -9.02
C LEU A 70 11.67 -1.40 -10.14
N LEU A 71 11.34 -2.60 -10.62
CA LEU A 71 10.22 -2.82 -11.54
C LEU A 71 8.97 -3.17 -10.75
N VAL A 72 7.89 -2.41 -10.96
CA VAL A 72 6.56 -2.67 -10.40
C VAL A 72 5.66 -3.13 -11.53
N TRP A 73 5.32 -4.42 -11.52
CA TRP A 73 4.40 -4.99 -12.50
C TRP A 73 2.95 -4.79 -12.05
N GLY A 74 2.16 -4.05 -12.82
CA GLY A 74 0.75 -3.77 -12.49
C GLY A 74 0.57 -2.65 -11.45
N ALA A 75 1.22 -1.50 -11.67
CA ALA A 75 1.19 -0.36 -10.76
C ALA A 75 -0.18 0.34 -10.65
N ALA A 76 -1.13 0.08 -11.56
CA ALA A 76 -2.47 0.66 -11.52
C ALA A 76 -3.38 0.03 -10.45
N GLY A 77 -3.02 -1.13 -9.89
CA GLY A 77 -3.77 -1.74 -8.78
C GLY A 77 -3.39 -1.14 -7.43
N GLY A 78 -4.27 -1.26 -6.42
CA GLY A 78 -4.04 -0.67 -5.10
C GLY A 78 -2.69 -1.03 -4.47
N VAL A 79 -2.30 -2.32 -4.49
CA VAL A 79 -0.99 -2.77 -3.99
C VAL A 79 0.16 -2.15 -4.79
N GLY A 80 0.05 -2.14 -6.12
CA GLY A 80 1.07 -1.56 -7.01
C GLY A 80 1.29 -0.07 -6.75
N MET A 81 0.21 0.70 -6.60
CA MET A 81 0.26 2.12 -6.25
C MET A 81 0.98 2.35 -4.92
N GLN A 82 0.66 1.56 -3.89
CA GLN A 82 1.30 1.70 -2.58
C GLN A 82 2.77 1.30 -2.60
N VAL A 83 3.13 0.30 -3.41
CA VAL A 83 4.53 -0.10 -3.64
C VAL A 83 5.31 1.03 -4.29
N VAL A 84 4.77 1.71 -5.31
CA VAL A 84 5.42 2.87 -5.93
C VAL A 84 5.68 3.97 -4.89
N GLN A 85 4.71 4.27 -4.04
CA GLN A 85 4.88 5.28 -2.99
C GLN A 85 5.99 4.88 -1.99
N PHE A 86 5.98 3.64 -1.50
CA PHE A 86 6.97 3.18 -0.53
C PHE A 86 8.37 3.10 -1.11
N THR A 87 8.53 2.60 -2.34
CA THR A 87 9.83 2.49 -3.00
C THR A 87 10.43 3.86 -3.32
N THR A 88 9.60 4.81 -3.77
CA THR A 88 10.00 6.21 -3.98
C THR A 88 10.40 6.86 -2.66
N ALA A 89 9.60 6.67 -1.59
CA ALA A 89 9.93 7.18 -0.25
C ALA A 89 11.19 6.54 0.35
N SER A 90 11.56 5.33 -0.09
CA SER A 90 12.83 4.68 0.26
C SER A 90 14.01 5.07 -0.63
N GLY A 91 13.84 6.01 -1.56
CA GLY A 91 14.92 6.54 -2.40
C GLY A 91 15.30 5.69 -3.61
N PHE A 92 14.43 4.78 -4.04
CA PHE A 92 14.61 3.99 -5.27
C PHE A 92 13.99 4.70 -6.47
N ASP A 93 14.58 4.47 -7.65
CA ASP A 93 13.89 4.76 -8.90
C ASP A 93 12.85 3.68 -9.18
N VAL A 94 11.69 4.06 -9.72
CA VAL A 94 10.61 3.12 -10.02
C VAL A 94 10.34 3.10 -11.52
N ALA A 95 10.38 1.90 -12.11
CA ALA A 95 9.81 1.62 -13.42
C ALA A 95 8.50 0.85 -13.20
N ALA A 96 7.40 1.28 -13.78
CA ALA A 96 6.08 0.72 -13.54
C ALA A 96 5.40 0.29 -14.84
N THR A 97 4.70 -0.84 -14.82
CA THR A 97 3.79 -1.23 -15.91
C THR A 97 2.34 -0.98 -15.49
N ALA A 98 1.56 -0.36 -16.36
CA ALA A 98 0.14 -0.08 -16.17
C ALA A 98 -0.56 -0.09 -17.53
N SER A 99 -1.90 -0.18 -17.54
CA SER A 99 -2.66 0.03 -18.77
C SER A 99 -2.48 1.48 -19.27
N PRO A 100 -2.60 1.74 -20.58
CA PRO A 100 -2.40 3.08 -21.15
C PRO A 100 -3.29 4.15 -20.53
N GLU A 101 -4.55 3.83 -20.22
CA GLU A 101 -5.50 4.75 -19.58
C GLU A 101 -5.04 5.17 -18.18
N SER A 102 -4.51 4.23 -17.40
CA SER A 102 -3.98 4.52 -16.07
C SER A 102 -2.60 5.19 -16.10
N ALA A 103 -1.83 4.98 -17.18
CA ALA A 103 -0.51 5.57 -17.35
C ALA A 103 -0.57 7.04 -17.83
N ASN A 104 -1.64 7.44 -18.53
CA ASN A 104 -1.79 8.78 -19.06
C ASN A 104 -2.79 9.58 -18.22
N PRO A 105 -2.36 10.41 -17.25
CA PRO A 105 -3.26 11.27 -16.53
C PRO A 105 -3.87 12.26 -17.54
N THR A 106 -5.08 11.96 -18.00
CA THR A 106 -5.81 12.87 -18.88
C THR A 106 -5.91 14.20 -18.16
N PRO A 107 -5.50 15.34 -18.76
CA PRO A 107 -5.71 16.63 -18.13
C PRO A 107 -7.22 16.75 -17.85
N GLN A 108 -7.59 16.84 -16.58
CA GLN A 108 -8.98 17.06 -16.15
C GLN A 108 -9.40 18.48 -16.56
N GLY A 109 -9.58 18.68 -17.86
CA GLY A 109 -10.15 19.87 -18.46
C GLY A 109 -11.67 19.75 -18.44
N LYS A 110 -12.29 20.58 -17.60
CA LYS A 110 -13.66 21.11 -17.71
C LYS A 110 -14.71 20.11 -18.21
N ARG A 111 -15.34 19.40 -17.27
CA ARG A 111 -16.74 18.98 -17.48
C ARG A 111 -17.58 20.25 -17.61
N GLY A 112 -17.93 20.59 -18.85
CA GLY A 112 -18.91 21.61 -19.18
C GLY A 112 -20.28 21.23 -18.63
N TYR A 113 -21.08 22.28 -18.42
CA TYR A 113 -22.43 22.35 -17.86
C TYR A 113 -23.36 21.17 -18.18
#